data_AF-K2MCA1-F1
#
_entry.id   AF-K2MCA1-F1
#
_cell.length_a   1.000
_cell.length_b   1.000
_cell.length_c   1.000
_cell.angle_alpha   90.00
_cell.angle_beta   90.00
_cell.angle_gamma   90.00
#
_symmetry.space_group_name_H-M   'P 1'
#
loop_
_entity.id
_entity.type
_entity.pdbx_description
1 polymer ?
#
loop_
_entity_poly.entity_id
_entity_poly.type
_entity_poly.pdbx_seq_one_letter_code
_entity_poly.pdbx_strand_id
1 'polypeptide(L)' 'MKAVDVRAMTPDQLNDELAKLKKEQFNLRFQKATGQLEKTARVKEIRRDIARIKTIAAEKSAGSKA' A
#
# COMPACT_ATOMS: atom_id res chain seq x y z
N MET A 1 8.19 -0.69 2.43
CA MET A 1 7.82 -1.90 3.22
C MET A 1 8.51 -3.16 2.68
N LYS A 2 8.91 -4.13 3.52
CA LYS A 2 9.37 -5.45 3.03
C LYS A 2 8.17 -6.41 2.95
N ALA A 3 8.25 -7.41 2.07
CA ALA A 3 7.16 -8.37 1.87
C ALA A 3 6.88 -9.23 3.12
N VAL A 4 7.92 -9.50 3.93
CA VAL A 4 7.83 -10.28 5.16
C VAL A 4 6.93 -9.58 6.19
N ASP A 5 7.11 -8.26 6.35
CA ASP A 5 6.32 -7.45 7.30
C ASP A 5 4.83 -7.49 6.95
N VAL A 6 4.50 -7.41 5.65
CA VAL A 6 3.12 -7.45 5.16
C VAL A 6 2.50 -8.83 5.34
N ARG A 7 3.27 -9.92 5.24
CA ARG A 7 2.75 -11.28 5.47
C ARG A 7 2.37 -11.51 6.94
N ALA A 8 3.10 -10.90 7.87
CA ALA A 8 2.83 -10.99 9.31
C ALA A 8 1.55 -10.25 9.76
N MET A 9 1.03 -9.32 8.96
CA MET A 9 -0.17 -8.54 9.29
C MET A 9 -1.46 -9.36 9.20
N THR A 10 -2.43 -9.10 10.07
CA THR A 10 -3.78 -9.68 9.98
C THR A 10 -4.57 -9.10 8.79
N PRO A 11 -5.66 -9.76 8.33
CA PRO A 11 -6.49 -9.22 7.25
C PRO A 11 -7.00 -7.79 7.52
N ASP A 12 -7.39 -7.49 8.76
CA ASP A 12 -7.87 -6.17 9.14
C ASP A 12 -6.73 -5.13 9.10
N GLN A 13 -5.55 -5.49 9.63
CA GLN A 13 -4.36 -4.63 9.55
C GLN A 13 -3.94 -4.35 8.10
N LEU A 14 -4.09 -5.32 7.20
CA LEU A 14 -3.83 -5.13 5.77
C LEU A 14 -4.80 -4.12 5.15
N ASN A 15 -6.07 -4.15 5.55
CA ASN A 15 -7.08 -3.20 5.07
C ASN A 15 -6.83 -1.79 5.60
N ASP A 16 -6.49 -1.66 6.88
CA ASP A 16 -6.17 -0.37 7.51
C ASP A 16 -4.93 0.27 6.88
N GLU A 17 -3.86 -0.50 6.69
CA GLU A 17 -2.63 0.00 6.07
C GLU A 17 -2.87 0.35 4.60
N LEU A 18 -3.70 -0.40 3.88
CA LEU A 18 -4.11 -0.08 2.51
C LEU A 18 -4.89 1.24 2.45
N ALA A 19 -5.79 1.50 3.40
CA ALA A 19 -6.52 2.76 3.48
C ALA A 19 -5.57 3.94 3.75
N LYS A 20 -4.62 3.77 4.67
CA LYS A 20 -3.59 4.76 4.99
C LYS A 20 -2.72 5.09 3.78
N LEU A 21 -2.20 4.08 3.08
CA LEU A 21 -1.38 4.27 1.88
C LEU A 21 -2.14 4.91 0.73
N LYS A 22 -3.45 4.62 0.59
CA LYS A 22 -4.31 5.31 -0.40
C LYS A 22 -4.48 6.80 -0.07
N LYS A 23 -4.66 7.15 1.20
CA LYS A 23 -4.74 8.55 1.64
C LYS A 23 -3.42 9.28 1.36
N GLU A 24 -2.30 8.66 1.68
CA GLU A 24 -0.97 9.21 1.38
C GLU A 24 -0.77 9.37 -0.14
N GLN A 25 -1.17 8.38 -0.95
CA GLN A 25 -1.14 8.47 -2.41
C GLN A 25 -1.96 9.64 -2.94
N PHE A 26 -3.16 9.86 -2.40
CA PHE A 26 -4.00 11.00 -2.77
C PHE A 26 -3.31 12.33 -2.47
N ASN A 27 -2.75 12.48 -1.28
CA ASN A 27 -2.00 13.67 -0.89
C ASN A 27 -0.80 13.92 -1.82
N LEU A 28 -0.05 12.88 -2.19
CA LEU A 28 1.07 13.02 -3.14
C LEU A 28 0.59 13.39 -4.56
N ARG A 29 -0.57 12.89 -4.99
CA ARG A 29 -1.16 13.29 -6.28
C ARG A 29 -1.60 14.76 -6.25
N PHE A 30 -2.13 15.22 -5.12
CA PHE A 30 -2.48 16.62 -4.91
C PHE A 30 -1.24 17.52 -4.92
N GLN A 31 -0.20 17.17 -4.15
CA GLN A 31 1.08 17.88 -4.15
C GLN A 31 1.74 17.91 -5.54
N LYS A 32 1.61 16.83 -6.31
CA LYS A 32 2.08 16.79 -7.69
C LYS A 32 1.34 17.79 -8.58
N ALA A 33 0.03 17.90 -8.42
CA ALA A 33 -0.79 18.84 -9.19
C ALA A 33 -0.51 20.30 -8.82
N THR A 34 -0.21 20.59 -7.54
CA THR A 34 0.15 21.94 -7.07
C THR A 34 1.62 22.31 -7.29
N GLY A 35 2.44 21.40 -7.82
CA GLY A 35 3.87 21.61 -8.05
C GLY A 35 4.74 21.58 -6.78
N GLN A 36 4.18 21.18 -5.63
CA GLN A 36 4.86 21.14 -4.32
C GLN A 36 5.43 19.76 -3.99
N LEU A 37 5.53 18.86 -4.97
CA LEU A 37 6.00 17.49 -4.74
C LEU A 37 7.54 17.43 -4.69
N GLU A 38 8.10 17.43 -3.49
CA GLU A 38 9.54 17.31 -3.28
C GLU A 38 10.02 15.84 -3.35
N LYS A 39 9.26 14.90 -2.76
CA LYS A 39 9.68 13.49 -2.60
C LYS A 39 9.07 12.57 -3.67
N THR A 40 9.58 12.65 -4.90
CA THR A 40 9.10 11.82 -6.02
C THR A 40 9.33 10.32 -5.84
N ALA A 41 10.40 9.92 -5.14
CA ALA A 41 10.70 8.53 -4.82
C ALA A 41 9.57 7.87 -4.01
N ARG A 42 8.96 8.62 -3.09
CA ARG A 42 7.87 8.14 -2.22
C ARG A 42 6.64 7.70 -3.03
N VAL A 43 6.36 8.34 -4.17
CA VAL A 43 5.27 7.95 -5.07
C VAL A 43 5.45 6.51 -5.58
N LYS A 44 6.69 6.13 -5.92
CA LYS A 44 7.02 4.79 -6.41
C LYS A 44 6.95 3.77 -5.28
N GLU A 45 7.40 4.14 -4.08
CA GLU A 45 7.31 3.29 -2.88
C GLU A 45 5.87 2.97 -2.52
N ILE A 46 5.00 3.97 -2.38
CA ILE A 46 3.59 3.77 -2.03
C ILE A 46 2.89 2.86 -3.05
N ARG A 47 3.17 3.04 -4.35
CA ARG A 47 2.61 2.17 -5.39
C ARG A 47 3.02 0.72 -5.21
N ARG A 48 4.29 0.47 -4.86
CA ARG A 48 4.81 -0.88 -4.59
C ARG A 48 4.25 -1.46 -3.30
N ASP A 49 4.14 -0.65 -2.26
CA ASP A 49 3.60 -1.06 -0.96
C ASP A 49 2.12 -1.47 -1.10
N ILE A 50 1.29 -0.68 -1.80
CA ILE A 50 -0.10 -1.02 -2.12
C ILE A 50 -0.18 -2.33 -2.92
N ALA A 51 0.68 -2.51 -3.92
CA ALA A 51 0.69 -3.73 -4.73
C ALA A 51 1.00 -4.96 -3.87
N ARG A 52 2.02 -4.89 -3.00
CA ARG A 52 2.37 -6.01 -2.10
C ARG A 52 1.23 -6.37 -1.15
N ILE A 53 0.56 -5.38 -0.55
CA ILE A 53 -0.58 -5.63 0.34
C ILE A 53 -1.71 -6.33 -0.42
N LYS A 54 -2.06 -5.86 -1.61
CA LYS A 54 -3.10 -6.50 -2.44
C LYS A 54 -2.74 -7.94 -2.81
N THR A 55 -1.49 -8.18 -3.20
CA THR A 55 -1.02 -9.54 -3.53
C THR A 55 -1.14 -10.47 -2.32
N ILE A 56 -0.66 -10.05 -1.15
CA ILE A 56 -0.70 -10.89 0.06
C ILE A 56 -2.14 -11.08 0.55
N ALA A 57 -2.98 -10.06 0.47
CA ALA A 57 -4.41 -10.20 0.77
C ALA A 57 -5.08 -11.23 -0.17
N ALA A 58 -4.74 -11.22 -1.46
CA ALA A 58 -5.20 -12.23 -2.41
C ALA A 58 -4.66 -13.63 -2.08
N GLU A 59 -3.37 -13.77 -1.78
CA GLU A 59 -2.74 -15.03 -1.34
C GLU A 59 -3.46 -15.62 -0.11
N LYS A 60 -3.75 -14.79 0.90
CA LYS A 60 -4.48 -15.21 2.12
C LYS A 60 -5.92 -15.62 1.81
N SER A 61 -6.60 -14.91 0.92
CA SER A 61 -7.97 -15.25 0.51
C SER A 61 -8.06 -16.54 -0.32
N ALA A 62 -7.03 -16.83 -1.14
CA ALA A 62 -6.96 -18.03 -1.96
C ALA A 62 -6.64 -19.27 -1.12
N GLY A 63 -5.74 -19.14 -0.13
CA GLY A 63 -5.43 -20.23 0.81
C GLY A 63 -6.58 -20.58 1.77
N SER A 64 -7.53 -19.67 1.99
CA SER A 64 -8.76 -19.91 2.76
C SER A 64 -9.84 -20.68 1.97
N LYS A 65 -9.69 -20.81 0.64
CA LYS A 65 -10.67 -21.49 -0.24
C LYS A 65 -10.26 -22.91 -0.64
N ALA A 66 -9.24 -23.49 0.00
CA ALA A 66 -8.76 -24.85 -0.22
C ALA A 66 -9.17 -25.77 0.93
#